data_AF-A0A093QE88-F1
#
_entry.id   AF-A0A093QE88-F1
#
_cell.length_a   1.000
_cell.length_b   1.000
_cell.length_c   1.000
_cell.angle_alpha   90.00
_cell.angle_beta   90.00
_cell.angle_gamma   90.00
#
_symmetry.space_group_name_H-M   'P 1'
#
loop_
_entity.id
_entity.type
_entity.pdbx_description
1 polymer ?
#
loop_
_entity_poly.entity_id
_entity_poly.type
_entity_poly.pdbx_seq_one_letter_code
_entity_poly.pdbx_strand_id
1 'polypeptide(L)'
;RTFLAVILNLLALTLSTTALLGSYWCTGTQKVPKPLCGKSKATQCIGVPMPSDADTSNVSSEDVVHYSWETGDDRFAFRYFHTGMWLSCEESMEGPEEKCRSFIELSPPAERVLETSDPLPYEVGFFSSSNFPSQSLSSCCRILWLSLGSEMLYISLLLISFILLTVEMLHTGNPVCGMKLNAFAAVSSVLSGLLGMVAHMMYSQVFQATVNLGPEDWRPHSWDYGWAFYMAWASFTCCMASAVTTLNTYTKTILEFK
;
A
#
# COMPACT_ATOMS: atom_id res chain seq x y z
N ARG A 1 -21.80 -7.13 27.59
CA ARG A 1 -20.72 -7.99 27.05
C ARG A 1 -20.75 -7.98 25.52
N THR A 2 -21.90 -8.30 24.93
CA THR A 2 -22.21 -8.07 23.51
C THR A 2 -21.90 -6.64 23.03
N PHE A 3 -22.27 -5.60 23.80
CA PHE A 3 -21.94 -4.21 23.49
C PHE A 3 -20.43 -3.93 23.34
N LEU A 4 -19.59 -4.54 24.18
CA LEU A 4 -18.13 -4.40 24.09
C LEU A 4 -17.60 -5.08 22.81
N ALA A 5 -18.11 -6.27 22.48
CA ALA A 5 -17.75 -6.97 21.24
C ALA A 5 -18.16 -6.15 20.00
N VAL A 6 -19.35 -5.53 20.01
CA VAL A 6 -19.82 -4.66 18.93
C VAL A 6 -18.91 -3.44 18.75
N ILE A 7 -18.55 -2.76 19.85
CA ILE A 7 -17.63 -1.60 19.78
C ILE A 7 -16.26 -2.04 19.24
N LEU A 8 -15.70 -3.15 19.74
CA LEU A 8 -14.40 -3.64 19.28
C LEU A 8 -14.43 -4.03 17.80
N ASN A 9 -15.51 -4.65 17.31
CA ASN A 9 -15.70 -4.96 15.90
C ASN A 9 -15.83 -3.70 15.04
N LEU A 10 -16.60 -2.70 15.51
CA LEU A 10 -16.75 -1.43 14.82
C LEU A 10 -15.40 -0.71 14.69
N LEU A 11 -14.62 -0.67 15.78
CA LEU A 11 -13.26 -0.12 15.77
C LEU A 11 -12.36 -0.92 14.81
N ALA A 12 -12.40 -2.25 14.84
CA ALA A 12 -11.63 -3.07 13.92
C ALA A 12 -11.97 -2.75 12.45
N LEU A 13 -13.26 -2.63 12.13
CA LEU A 13 -13.74 -2.35 10.78
C LEU A 13 -13.31 -0.96 10.29
N THR A 14 -13.46 0.09 11.12
CA THR A 14 -13.06 1.45 10.74
C THR A 14 -11.55 1.55 10.58
N LEU A 15 -10.78 0.97 11.49
CA LEU A 15 -9.31 0.96 11.42
C LEU A 15 -8.79 0.21 10.20
N SER A 16 -9.34 -0.97 9.88
CA SER A 16 -8.93 -1.75 8.70
C SER A 16 -9.32 -1.05 7.39
N THR A 17 -10.52 -0.47 7.31
CA THR A 17 -10.94 0.29 6.13
C THR A 17 -10.05 1.51 5.91
N THR A 18 -9.69 2.21 6.99
CA THR A 18 -8.78 3.38 6.93
C THR A 18 -7.37 2.94 6.54
N ALA A 19 -6.90 1.79 7.04
CA ALA A 19 -5.61 1.23 6.64
C ALA A 19 -5.61 0.87 5.14
N LEU A 20 -6.64 0.18 4.64
CA LEU A 20 -6.73 -0.22 3.23
C LEU A 20 -6.73 0.98 2.28
N LEU A 21 -7.46 2.05 2.62
CA LEU A 21 -7.55 3.27 1.81
C LEU A 21 -6.37 4.24 2.05
N GLY A 22 -5.59 4.01 3.12
CA GLY A 22 -4.47 4.85 3.49
C GLY A 22 -3.30 4.75 2.50
N SER A 23 -2.75 5.91 2.14
CA SER A 23 -1.56 6.04 1.29
C SER A 23 -0.24 5.99 2.07
N TYR A 24 -0.27 5.71 3.38
CA TYR A 24 0.86 5.77 4.30
C TYR A 24 1.09 4.41 4.99
N TRP A 25 1.24 3.36 4.21
CA TRP A 25 1.72 2.07 4.73
C TRP A 25 3.22 2.10 4.99
N CYS A 26 3.95 2.73 4.08
CA CYS A 26 5.38 2.96 4.18
C CYS A 26 5.69 4.39 3.76
N THR A 27 6.58 5.03 4.49
CA THR A 27 7.07 6.37 4.22
C THR A 27 8.58 6.34 4.14
N GLY A 28 9.17 6.99 3.15
CA GLY A 28 10.61 6.93 3.00
C GLY A 28 11.16 8.04 2.13
N THR A 29 12.48 7.97 1.92
CA THR A 29 13.18 8.86 1.00
C THR A 29 13.88 8.05 -0.08
N GLN A 30 13.80 8.54 -1.32
CA GLN A 30 14.50 7.98 -2.47
C GLN A 30 15.59 8.95 -2.91
N LYS A 31 16.78 8.43 -3.23
CA LYS A 31 17.85 9.21 -3.84
C LYS A 31 17.62 9.24 -5.34
N VAL A 32 17.36 10.42 -5.90
CA VAL A 32 17.17 10.58 -7.33
C VAL A 32 18.19 11.60 -7.86
N PRO A 33 18.84 11.37 -9.01
CA PRO A 33 19.69 12.38 -9.63
C PRO A 33 18.91 13.68 -9.87
N LYS A 34 19.52 14.80 -9.51
CA LYS A 34 18.93 16.14 -9.72
C LYS A 34 18.77 16.40 -11.22
N PRO A 35 17.63 16.95 -11.67
CA PRO A 35 17.50 17.41 -13.06
C PRO A 35 18.45 18.59 -13.32
N LEU A 36 18.81 18.80 -14.59
CA LEU A 36 19.63 19.93 -15.03
C LEU A 36 18.80 21.22 -14.94
N CYS A 37 19.37 22.30 -14.39
CA CYS A 37 18.63 23.55 -14.22
C CYS A 37 18.16 24.14 -15.57
N GLY A 38 16.84 24.31 -15.73
CA GLY A 38 16.25 25.23 -16.71
C GLY A 38 16.03 26.62 -16.10
N LYS A 39 15.75 27.63 -16.94
CA LYS A 39 15.76 29.09 -16.64
C LYS A 39 14.92 29.58 -15.43
N SER A 40 14.18 28.76 -14.68
CA SER A 40 13.15 29.24 -13.76
C SER A 40 13.22 28.86 -12.28
N LYS A 41 14.10 27.97 -11.78
CA LYS A 41 14.22 27.73 -10.32
C LYS A 41 15.61 27.19 -9.94
N ALA A 42 16.34 27.93 -9.10
CA ALA A 42 17.78 27.76 -8.87
C ALA A 42 18.17 26.96 -7.61
N THR A 43 17.22 26.40 -6.85
CA THR A 43 17.51 25.87 -5.50
C THR A 43 17.63 24.34 -5.40
N GLN A 44 17.33 23.55 -6.44
CA GLN A 44 17.43 22.07 -6.41
C GLN A 44 17.77 21.42 -7.76
N CYS A 45 18.70 22.00 -8.52
CA CYS A 45 19.08 21.48 -9.83
C CYS A 45 20.60 21.59 -10.04
N ILE A 46 21.15 20.76 -10.92
CA ILE A 46 22.57 20.83 -11.29
C ILE A 46 22.75 22.02 -12.23
N GLY A 47 23.56 22.99 -11.82
CA GLY A 47 23.91 24.14 -12.64
C GLY A 47 24.78 23.72 -13.81
N VAL A 48 24.22 23.65 -15.01
CA VAL A 48 25.01 23.58 -16.25
C VAL A 48 25.05 24.99 -16.84
N PRO A 49 26.23 25.52 -17.20
CA PRO A 49 26.30 26.77 -17.93
C PRO A 49 25.65 26.55 -19.30
N MET A 50 24.50 27.19 -19.54
CA MET A 50 23.93 27.26 -20.88
C MET A 50 24.56 28.49 -21.58
N PRO A 51 25.02 28.38 -22.84
CA PRO A 51 25.48 29.57 -23.56
C PRO A 51 24.27 30.48 -23.74
N SER A 52 24.33 31.66 -23.14
CA SER A 52 23.40 32.74 -23.45
C SER A 52 23.74 33.26 -24.83
N ASP A 53 22.88 32.98 -25.81
CA ASP A 53 22.96 33.59 -27.13
C ASP A 53 22.95 35.12 -27.01
N ALA A 54 24.04 35.70 -27.54
CA ALA A 54 24.23 37.07 -28.01
C ALA A 54 23.81 38.24 -27.09
N ASP A 55 24.80 38.85 -26.45
CA ASP A 55 24.99 40.30 -26.61
C ASP A 55 26.49 40.67 -26.60
N THR A 56 26.87 41.41 -27.63
CA THR A 56 28.23 41.84 -27.98
C THR A 56 28.97 42.58 -26.87
N SER A 57 30.09 42.04 -26.41
CA SER A 57 31.31 42.84 -26.19
C SER A 57 32.55 41.94 -26.14
N ASN A 58 33.58 42.38 -26.89
CA ASN A 58 34.85 41.69 -27.07
C ASN A 58 35.54 41.42 -25.72
N VAL A 59 35.58 40.15 -25.32
CA VAL A 59 36.58 39.62 -24.38
C VAL A 59 37.07 38.31 -24.99
N SER A 60 38.38 38.18 -25.11
CA SER A 60 39.06 37.00 -25.63
C SER A 60 38.55 35.75 -24.92
N SER A 61 38.06 34.79 -25.70
CA SER A 61 37.66 33.46 -25.26
C SER A 61 38.86 32.74 -24.65
N GLU A 62 39.09 32.91 -23.36
CA GLU A 62 39.71 31.87 -22.56
C GLU A 62 38.64 30.79 -22.39
N ASP A 63 38.90 29.60 -22.95
CA ASP A 63 38.22 28.36 -22.56
C ASP A 63 38.56 28.08 -21.08
N VAL A 64 37.93 28.83 -20.18
CA VAL A 64 37.93 28.53 -18.75
C VAL A 64 36.94 27.40 -18.57
N VAL A 65 37.45 26.17 -18.72
CA VAL A 65 36.75 24.95 -18.31
C VAL A 65 36.54 25.05 -16.79
N HIS A 66 35.40 25.59 -16.38
CA HIS A 66 35.02 25.63 -14.98
C HIS A 66 34.63 24.20 -14.57
N TYR A 67 35.57 23.51 -13.92
CA TYR A 67 35.29 22.26 -13.24
C TYR A 67 34.23 22.53 -12.16
N SER A 68 33.00 22.08 -12.38
CA SER A 68 32.02 21.97 -11.29
C SER A 68 32.57 20.91 -10.33
N TRP A 69 33.09 21.36 -9.18
CA TRP A 69 33.55 20.50 -8.09
C TRP A 69 32.36 20.07 -7.21
N GLU A 70 31.19 19.79 -7.80
CA GLU A 70 30.13 19.14 -7.04
C GLU A 70 30.62 17.76 -6.60
N THR A 71 30.70 17.56 -5.29
CA THR A 71 31.12 16.30 -4.70
C THR A 71 30.11 15.24 -5.13
N GLY A 72 30.50 13.96 -5.21
CA GLY A 72 29.62 12.90 -5.72
C GLY A 72 28.22 12.84 -5.11
N ASP A 73 28.03 13.39 -3.90
CA ASP A 73 26.77 13.49 -3.16
C ASP A 73 25.90 14.71 -3.54
N ASP A 74 26.49 15.79 -4.06
CA ASP A 74 25.78 17.03 -4.43
C ASP A 74 24.88 16.85 -5.67
N ARG A 75 25.08 15.76 -6.43
CA ARG A 75 24.33 15.42 -7.65
C ARG A 75 22.98 14.76 -7.39
N PHE A 76 22.71 14.38 -6.15
CA PHE A 76 21.50 13.67 -5.76
C PHE A 76 20.59 14.53 -4.89
N ALA A 77 19.28 14.40 -5.08
CA ALA A 77 18.27 14.96 -4.21
C ALA A 77 17.51 13.82 -3.52
N PHE A 78 17.11 14.07 -2.27
CA PHE A 78 16.24 13.18 -1.52
C PHE A 78 14.80 13.57 -1.81
N ARG A 79 14.02 12.63 -2.33
CA ARG A 79 12.57 12.79 -2.53
C ARG A 79 11.82 11.99 -1.49
N TYR A 80 10.91 12.65 -0.78
CA TYR A 80 9.99 11.96 0.11
C TYR A 80 8.92 11.25 -0.71
N PHE A 81 8.59 10.02 -0.32
CA PHE A 81 7.50 9.27 -0.91
C PHE A 81 6.70 8.58 0.20
N HIS A 82 5.40 8.46 -0.04
CA HIS A 82 4.53 7.64 0.78
C HIS A 82 3.79 6.66 -0.12
N THR A 83 3.77 5.40 0.31
CA THR A 83 3.17 4.31 -0.46
C THR A 83 2.08 3.65 0.37
N GLY A 84 0.90 3.50 -0.24
CA GLY A 84 -0.17 2.66 0.25
C GLY A 84 -0.38 1.42 -0.62
N MET A 85 -1.47 0.70 -0.36
CA MET A 85 -1.82 -0.53 -1.07
C MET A 85 -2.17 -0.29 -2.55
N TRP A 86 -2.70 0.90 -2.89
CA TRP A 86 -3.25 1.22 -4.22
C TRP A 86 -2.47 2.29 -4.98
N LEU A 87 -1.92 3.26 -4.23
CA LEU A 87 -1.30 4.47 -4.73
C LEU A 87 0.04 4.68 -4.03
N SER A 88 1.04 5.06 -4.81
CA SER A 88 2.31 5.58 -4.31
C SER A 88 2.41 7.03 -4.77
N CYS A 89 2.62 7.95 -3.84
CA CYS A 89 2.76 9.36 -4.15
C CYS A 89 4.17 9.83 -3.75
N GLU A 90 4.75 10.60 -4.66
CA GLU A 90 6.08 11.17 -4.54
C GLU A 90 5.94 12.71 -4.51
N GLU A 91 6.72 13.36 -3.66
CA GLU A 91 6.75 14.82 -3.59
C GLU A 91 7.48 15.40 -4.83
N SER A 92 6.85 16.38 -5.50
CA SER A 92 7.40 17.00 -6.72
C SER A 92 8.47 18.05 -6.40
N MET A 93 9.48 18.18 -7.27
CA MET A 93 10.51 19.22 -7.14
C MET A 93 10.04 20.60 -7.61
N GLU A 94 8.99 20.67 -8.44
CA GLU A 94 8.55 21.92 -9.08
C GLU A 94 7.54 22.75 -8.25
N GLY A 95 6.95 22.20 -7.17
CA GLY A 95 5.93 22.88 -6.36
C GLY A 95 5.30 21.98 -5.28
N PRO A 96 4.28 22.47 -4.54
CA PRO A 96 3.60 21.73 -3.46
C PRO A 96 2.68 20.60 -3.97
N GLU A 97 2.73 20.26 -5.26
CA GLU A 97 1.87 19.24 -5.86
C GLU A 97 2.55 17.87 -5.77
N GLU A 98 1.90 16.91 -5.10
CA GLU A 98 2.36 15.52 -5.02
C GLU A 98 2.01 14.77 -6.32
N LYS A 99 2.96 14.02 -6.87
CA LYS A 99 2.73 13.17 -8.04
C LYS A 99 2.37 11.76 -7.58
N CYS A 100 1.09 11.44 -7.60
CA CYS A 100 0.59 10.10 -7.31
C CYS A 100 0.59 9.20 -8.56
N ARG A 101 1.07 7.96 -8.41
CA ARG A 101 0.99 6.88 -9.40
C ARG A 101 0.34 5.65 -8.79
N SER A 102 -0.41 4.89 -9.58
CA SER A 102 -0.98 3.62 -9.10
C SER A 102 0.10 2.56 -9.00
N PHE A 103 0.08 1.77 -7.92
CA PHE A 103 1.03 0.67 -7.71
C PHE A 103 0.95 -0.40 -8.82
N ILE A 104 -0.20 -0.51 -9.49
CA ILE A 104 -0.41 -1.42 -10.64
C ILE A 104 0.39 -1.01 -11.88
N GLU A 105 0.73 0.27 -12.03
CA GLU A 105 1.52 0.78 -13.16
C GLU A 105 3.03 0.77 -12.93
N LEU A 106 3.51 0.45 -11.72
CA LEU A 106 4.93 0.33 -11.39
C LEU A 106 5.55 -1.01 -11.84
N SER A 107 4.76 -1.95 -12.36
CA SER A 107 5.31 -3.08 -13.12
C SER A 107 5.92 -2.52 -14.43
N PRO A 108 7.19 -2.82 -14.74
CA PRO A 108 7.98 -2.18 -15.77
C PRO A 108 7.27 -2.32 -17.13
N PRO A 109 7.42 -1.32 -18.00
CA PRO A 109 6.70 -1.18 -19.27
C PRO A 109 7.17 -2.18 -20.35
N ALA A 110 7.71 -3.34 -19.97
CA ALA A 110 8.13 -4.37 -20.93
C ALA A 110 6.93 -5.01 -21.66
N GLU A 111 5.70 -4.81 -21.19
CA GLU A 111 4.47 -5.32 -21.84
C GLU A 111 3.67 -4.26 -22.61
N ARG A 112 4.08 -2.98 -22.63
CA ARG A 112 3.33 -1.91 -23.34
C ARG A 112 3.90 -1.51 -24.71
N VAL A 113 4.82 -2.30 -25.28
CA VAL A 113 5.35 -2.06 -26.64
C VAL A 113 4.67 -2.94 -27.70
N LEU A 114 3.76 -3.85 -27.31
CA LEU A 114 3.07 -4.74 -28.26
C LEU A 114 1.56 -4.48 -28.41
N GLU A 115 1.04 -3.32 -28.04
CA GLU A 115 -0.38 -2.98 -28.29
C GLU A 115 -0.49 -1.61 -28.98
N THR A 116 0.20 -1.45 -30.12
CA THR A 116 -0.11 -0.36 -31.06
C THR A 116 -0.04 -0.88 -32.48
N SER A 117 -0.98 -1.76 -32.83
CA SER A 117 -1.52 -1.86 -34.20
C SER A 117 -2.87 -2.61 -34.18
N ASP A 118 -3.93 -1.82 -34.33
CA ASP A 118 -5.23 -2.13 -34.93
C ASP A 118 -6.34 -2.89 -34.14
N PRO A 119 -7.63 -2.61 -34.45
CA PRO A 119 -8.77 -2.79 -33.53
C PRO A 119 -9.72 -3.97 -33.88
N LEU A 120 -10.57 -4.34 -32.88
CA LEU A 120 -11.80 -5.19 -32.90
C LEU A 120 -11.64 -6.70 -32.58
N PRO A 121 -12.72 -7.42 -32.18
CA PRO A 121 -13.51 -7.25 -30.95
C PRO A 121 -13.67 -8.59 -30.17
N TYR A 122 -14.00 -8.52 -28.87
CA TYR A 122 -14.65 -9.59 -28.09
C TYR A 122 -14.08 -11.01 -28.18
N GLU A 123 -13.36 -11.48 -27.15
CA GLU A 123 -13.57 -12.81 -26.55
C GLU A 123 -12.83 -12.93 -25.20
N VAL A 124 -13.50 -13.60 -24.28
CA VAL A 124 -13.05 -13.96 -22.93
C VAL A 124 -12.13 -15.18 -23.06
N GLY A 125 -10.91 -15.14 -22.52
CA GLY A 125 -9.98 -16.27 -22.66
C GLY A 125 -8.86 -16.30 -21.63
N PHE A 126 -8.98 -17.26 -20.71
CA PHE A 126 -8.07 -17.61 -19.62
C PHE A 126 -6.80 -18.34 -20.17
N PHE A 127 -5.63 -18.06 -19.57
CA PHE A 127 -4.37 -18.85 -19.58
C PHE A 127 -3.71 -19.25 -20.92
N SER A 128 -2.47 -18.79 -21.17
CA SER A 128 -1.37 -19.70 -21.55
C SER A 128 0.03 -19.07 -21.40
N SER A 129 0.94 -19.82 -20.78
CA SER A 129 2.35 -19.55 -20.56
C SER A 129 3.17 -19.56 -21.87
N SER A 130 4.14 -18.64 -22.02
CA SER A 130 5.54 -19.01 -22.33
C SER A 130 6.47 -17.80 -22.53
N ASN A 131 7.67 -17.92 -21.94
CA ASN A 131 8.95 -17.25 -22.23
C ASN A 131 9.41 -16.12 -21.30
N PHE A 132 10.46 -16.46 -20.54
CA PHE A 132 11.13 -15.68 -19.52
C PHE A 132 12.39 -14.99 -20.05
N PRO A 133 12.61 -13.72 -19.69
CA PRO A 133 13.45 -13.40 -18.53
C PRO A 133 12.83 -12.37 -17.55
N SER A 134 11.54 -12.50 -17.25
CA SER A 134 10.71 -11.63 -16.37
C SER A 134 10.09 -12.33 -15.12
N GLN A 135 10.78 -13.33 -14.55
CA GLN A 135 10.21 -14.32 -13.60
C GLN A 135 9.92 -13.83 -12.19
N SER A 136 10.72 -12.88 -11.70
CA SER A 136 10.57 -12.31 -10.36
C SER A 136 9.33 -11.41 -10.25
N LEU A 137 9.16 -10.48 -11.20
CA LEU A 137 8.16 -9.42 -11.04
C LEU A 137 6.72 -9.85 -11.36
N SER A 138 6.54 -10.76 -12.33
CA SER A 138 5.24 -11.41 -12.60
C SER A 138 4.74 -12.20 -11.38
N SER A 139 5.65 -12.79 -10.62
CA SER A 139 5.33 -13.50 -9.38
C SER A 139 4.98 -12.52 -8.25
N CYS A 140 5.71 -11.41 -8.10
CA CYS A 140 5.37 -10.37 -7.12
C CYS A 140 4.00 -9.75 -7.37
N CYS A 141 3.63 -9.47 -8.64
CA CYS A 141 2.31 -8.97 -8.99
C CYS A 141 1.21 -9.97 -8.56
N ARG A 142 1.37 -11.26 -8.87
CA ARG A 142 0.42 -12.31 -8.43
C ARG A 142 0.29 -12.39 -6.91
N ILE A 143 1.39 -12.32 -6.17
CA ILE A 143 1.37 -12.39 -4.69
C ILE A 143 0.71 -11.15 -4.10
N LEU A 144 0.93 -9.96 -4.68
CA LEU A 144 0.24 -8.73 -4.29
C LEU A 144 -1.27 -8.86 -4.46
N TRP A 145 -1.75 -9.41 -5.59
CA TRP A 145 -3.17 -9.64 -5.82
C TRP A 145 -3.77 -10.61 -4.80
N LEU A 146 -3.04 -11.67 -4.43
CA LEU A 146 -3.45 -12.57 -3.35
C LEU A 146 -3.52 -11.84 -2.01
N SER A 147 -2.55 -10.97 -1.72
CA SER A 147 -2.52 -10.16 -0.49
C SER A 147 -3.71 -9.23 -0.42
N LEU A 148 -3.98 -8.52 -1.52
CA LEU A 148 -5.10 -7.61 -1.63
C LEU A 148 -6.43 -8.36 -1.52
N GLY A 149 -6.56 -9.49 -2.20
CA GLY A 149 -7.73 -10.36 -2.09
C GLY A 149 -7.96 -10.85 -0.66
N SER A 150 -6.90 -11.26 0.04
CA SER A 150 -6.99 -11.68 1.45
C SER A 150 -7.40 -10.55 2.40
N GLU A 151 -6.94 -9.33 2.15
CA GLU A 151 -7.33 -8.13 2.92
C GLU A 151 -8.81 -7.78 2.68
N MET A 152 -9.29 -7.88 1.43
CA MET A 152 -10.70 -7.69 1.09
C MET A 152 -11.59 -8.76 1.74
N LEU A 153 -11.13 -10.02 1.79
CA LEU A 153 -11.82 -11.10 2.50
C LEU A 153 -11.84 -10.86 4.01
N TYR A 154 -10.74 -10.36 4.59
CA TYR A 154 -10.67 -9.97 6.00
C TYR A 154 -11.73 -8.92 6.35
N ILE A 155 -11.81 -7.83 5.59
CA ILE A 155 -12.80 -6.75 5.79
C ILE A 155 -14.22 -7.28 5.60
N SER A 156 -14.44 -8.14 4.60
CA SER A 156 -15.76 -8.72 4.33
C SER A 156 -16.23 -9.59 5.50
N LEU A 157 -15.36 -10.42 6.07
CA LEU A 157 -15.68 -11.26 7.23
C LEU A 157 -15.87 -10.44 8.51
N LEU A 158 -15.12 -9.35 8.69
CA LEU A 158 -15.35 -8.37 9.76
C LEU A 158 -16.73 -7.72 9.64
N LEU A 159 -17.12 -7.32 8.42
CA LEU A 159 -18.42 -6.72 8.17
C LEU A 159 -19.56 -7.71 8.46
N ILE A 160 -19.42 -8.98 8.03
CA ILE A 160 -20.37 -10.05 8.38
C ILE A 160 -20.45 -10.23 9.90
N SER A 161 -19.30 -10.25 10.59
CA SER A 161 -19.25 -10.39 12.06
C SER A 161 -19.94 -9.24 12.77
N PHE A 162 -19.71 -8.00 12.33
CA PHE A 162 -20.39 -6.81 12.85
C PHE A 162 -21.91 -6.88 12.63
N ILE A 163 -22.36 -7.29 11.45
CA ILE A 163 -23.80 -7.47 11.16
C ILE A 163 -24.41 -8.52 12.09
N LEU A 164 -23.76 -9.68 12.27
CA LEU A 164 -24.26 -10.75 13.14
C LEU A 164 -24.37 -10.28 14.60
N LEU A 165 -23.34 -9.60 15.12
CA LEU A 165 -23.36 -9.03 16.48
C LEU A 165 -24.43 -7.93 16.64
N THR A 166 -24.67 -7.14 15.60
CA THR A 166 -25.73 -6.11 15.60
C THR A 166 -27.12 -6.75 15.58
N VAL A 167 -27.33 -7.79 14.78
CA VAL A 167 -28.59 -8.54 14.73
C VAL A 167 -28.88 -9.19 16.07
N GLU A 168 -27.86 -9.75 16.74
CA GLU A 168 -28.00 -10.31 18.09
C GLU A 168 -28.45 -9.25 19.11
N MET A 169 -27.87 -8.03 19.06
CA MET A 169 -28.29 -6.91 19.92
C MET A 169 -29.72 -6.46 19.68
N LEU A 170 -30.22 -6.58 18.43
CA LEU A 170 -31.58 -6.20 18.06
C LEU A 170 -32.62 -7.28 18.38
N HIS A 171 -32.23 -8.57 18.39
CA HIS A 171 -33.12 -9.72 18.57
C HIS A 171 -33.04 -10.34 19.97
N THR A 172 -33.03 -9.53 21.02
CA THR A 172 -32.93 -9.97 22.43
C THR A 172 -34.11 -10.85 22.91
N GLY A 173 -35.17 -10.99 22.12
CA GLY A 173 -36.40 -11.71 22.50
C GLY A 173 -36.36 -13.24 22.37
N ASN A 174 -35.43 -13.82 21.60
CA ASN A 174 -35.39 -15.27 21.35
C ASN A 174 -34.02 -15.88 21.71
N PRO A 175 -33.87 -16.50 22.90
CA PRO A 175 -32.58 -16.99 23.39
C PRO A 175 -31.96 -18.09 22.51
N VAL A 176 -32.78 -18.95 21.89
CA VAL A 176 -32.32 -20.04 21.00
C VAL A 176 -31.74 -19.51 19.68
N CYS A 177 -32.29 -18.41 19.14
CA CYS A 177 -31.77 -17.78 17.93
C CYS A 177 -30.44 -17.06 18.20
N GLY A 178 -30.35 -16.39 19.35
CA GLY A 178 -29.13 -15.69 19.79
C GLY A 178 -27.93 -16.63 19.95
N MET A 179 -28.13 -17.86 20.43
CA MET A 179 -27.04 -18.85 20.56
C MET A 179 -26.44 -19.27 19.21
N LYS A 180 -27.27 -19.47 18.18
CA LYS A 180 -26.79 -19.81 16.83
C LYS A 180 -26.02 -18.65 16.21
N LEU A 181 -26.56 -17.43 16.32
CA LEU A 181 -25.92 -16.22 15.79
C LEU A 181 -24.57 -15.93 16.47
N ASN A 182 -24.48 -16.11 17.79
CA ASN A 182 -23.23 -15.97 18.54
C ASN A 182 -22.13 -16.93 18.05
N ALA A 183 -22.49 -18.19 17.78
CA ALA A 183 -21.54 -19.17 17.26
C ALA A 183 -21.00 -18.75 15.88
N PHE A 184 -21.88 -18.33 14.97
CA PHE A 184 -21.47 -17.85 13.65
C PHE A 184 -20.61 -16.59 13.73
N ALA A 185 -20.99 -15.62 14.57
CA ALA A 185 -20.23 -14.39 14.78
C ALA A 185 -18.82 -14.65 15.34
N ALA A 186 -18.70 -15.60 16.27
CA ALA A 186 -17.41 -16.02 16.82
C ALA A 186 -16.52 -16.66 15.75
N VAL A 187 -17.06 -17.61 14.97
CA VAL A 187 -16.31 -18.29 13.91
C VAL A 187 -15.88 -17.31 12.83
N SER A 188 -16.77 -16.41 12.39
CA SER A 188 -16.42 -15.40 11.37
C SER A 188 -15.36 -14.43 11.87
N SER A 189 -15.41 -14.00 13.15
CA SER A 189 -14.42 -13.10 13.75
C SER A 189 -13.05 -13.76 13.94
N VAL A 190 -13.00 -15.06 14.24
CA VAL A 190 -11.73 -15.80 14.33
C VAL A 190 -11.13 -15.99 12.95
N LEU A 191 -11.96 -16.38 11.96
CA LEU A 191 -11.51 -16.58 10.59
C LEU A 191 -11.00 -15.27 9.97
N SER A 192 -11.68 -14.15 10.23
CA SER A 192 -11.20 -12.83 9.81
C SER A 192 -9.84 -12.52 10.45
N GLY A 193 -9.69 -12.68 11.77
CA GLY A 193 -8.41 -12.43 12.45
C GLY A 193 -7.25 -13.24 11.86
N LEU A 194 -7.45 -14.54 11.63
CA LEU A 194 -6.42 -15.41 11.05
C LEU A 194 -6.02 -14.96 9.63
N LEU A 195 -7.01 -14.64 8.79
CA LEU A 195 -6.75 -14.16 7.43
C LEU A 195 -6.06 -12.78 7.43
N GLY A 196 -6.49 -11.86 8.30
CA GLY A 196 -5.87 -10.54 8.44
C GLY A 196 -4.40 -10.62 8.89
N MET A 197 -4.08 -11.49 9.84
CA MET A 197 -2.69 -11.71 10.27
C MET A 197 -1.80 -12.17 9.10
N VAL A 198 -2.28 -13.13 8.30
CA VAL A 198 -1.54 -13.63 7.14
C VAL A 198 -1.44 -12.55 6.06
N ALA A 199 -2.52 -11.81 5.80
CA ALA A 199 -2.57 -10.74 4.80
C ALA A 199 -1.56 -9.62 5.11
N HIS A 200 -1.56 -9.11 6.36
CA HIS A 200 -0.64 -8.05 6.77
C HIS A 200 0.82 -8.51 6.70
N MET A 201 1.11 -9.73 7.15
CA MET A 201 2.47 -10.29 7.08
C MET A 201 2.92 -10.52 5.63
N MET A 202 2.03 -11.02 4.77
CA MET A 202 2.34 -11.25 3.37
C MET A 202 2.59 -9.92 2.64
N TYR A 203 1.79 -8.89 2.89
CA TYR A 203 2.00 -7.56 2.31
C TYR A 203 3.36 -6.97 2.70
N SER A 204 3.70 -7.00 3.99
CA SER A 204 4.99 -6.48 4.45
C SER A 204 6.18 -7.25 3.87
N GLN A 205 6.08 -8.56 3.73
CA GLN A 205 7.12 -9.39 3.11
C GLN A 205 7.28 -9.09 1.62
N VAL A 206 6.18 -8.95 0.88
CA VAL A 206 6.21 -8.56 -0.54
C VAL A 206 6.84 -7.19 -0.72
N PHE A 207 6.49 -6.23 0.15
CA PHE A 207 7.07 -4.90 0.12
C PHE A 207 8.58 -4.92 0.38
N GLN A 208 9.02 -5.62 1.43
CA GLN A 208 10.45 -5.79 1.74
C GLN A 208 11.21 -6.48 0.59
N ALA A 209 10.61 -7.51 -0.03
CA ALA A 209 11.19 -8.17 -1.19
C ALA A 209 11.30 -7.22 -2.40
N THR A 210 10.26 -6.41 -2.65
CA THR A 210 10.24 -5.42 -3.74
C THR A 210 11.30 -4.35 -3.53
N VAL A 211 11.49 -3.88 -2.30
CA VAL A 211 12.53 -2.90 -1.93
C VAL A 211 13.95 -3.48 -2.06
N ASN A 212 14.16 -4.76 -1.74
CA ASN A 212 15.50 -5.36 -1.79
C ASN A 212 15.90 -5.90 -3.16
N LEU A 213 14.92 -6.34 -3.96
CA LEU A 213 15.14 -6.90 -5.31
C LEU A 213 14.85 -5.89 -6.42
N GLY A 214 14.34 -4.71 -6.07
CA GLY A 214 14.10 -3.62 -7.02
C GLY A 214 15.40 -3.11 -7.66
N PRO A 215 15.31 -2.48 -8.85
CA PRO A 215 16.48 -1.87 -9.49
C PRO A 215 17.09 -0.79 -8.58
N GLU A 216 18.42 -0.59 -8.67
CA GLU A 216 19.15 0.30 -7.75
C GLU A 216 18.60 1.74 -7.74
N ASP A 217 18.11 2.23 -8.87
CA ASP A 217 17.51 3.56 -8.99
C ASP A 217 16.15 3.68 -8.27
N TRP A 218 15.46 2.57 -8.02
CA TRP A 218 14.17 2.56 -7.33
C TRP A 218 14.31 2.32 -5.83
N ARG A 219 15.44 1.77 -5.38
CA ARG A 219 15.63 1.35 -3.99
C ARG A 219 15.60 2.56 -3.04
N PRO A 220 14.69 2.60 -2.06
CA PRO A 220 14.65 3.68 -1.07
C PRO A 220 15.92 3.69 -0.24
N HIS A 221 16.40 4.89 0.07
CA HIS A 221 17.61 5.09 0.89
C HIS A 221 17.33 4.82 2.36
N SER A 222 16.19 5.30 2.84
CA SER A 222 15.62 5.00 4.15
C SER A 222 14.11 4.91 4.03
N TRP A 223 13.49 4.00 4.78
CA TRP A 223 12.05 3.86 4.82
C TRP A 223 11.62 3.36 6.20
N ASP A 224 10.46 3.83 6.64
CA ASP A 224 9.81 3.50 7.91
C ASP A 224 8.35 3.07 7.66
N TYR A 225 7.78 2.34 8.61
CA TYR A 225 6.36 1.99 8.58
C TYR A 225 5.51 3.23 8.86
N GLY A 226 4.51 3.47 8.01
CA GLY A 226 3.59 4.59 8.16
C GLY A 226 2.43 4.27 9.10
N TRP A 227 1.56 5.25 9.33
CA TRP A 227 0.44 5.12 10.26
C TRP A 227 -0.59 4.05 9.85
N ALA A 228 -0.78 3.82 8.54
CA ALA A 228 -1.75 2.84 8.05
C ALA A 228 -1.37 1.42 8.46
N PHE A 229 -0.07 1.12 8.50
CA PHE A 229 0.44 -0.16 8.99
C PHE A 229 0.07 -0.39 10.46
N TYR A 230 0.28 0.61 11.33
CA TYR A 230 -0.11 0.50 12.74
C TYR A 230 -1.62 0.36 12.92
N MET A 231 -2.42 1.04 12.10
CA MET A 231 -3.89 0.91 12.13
C MET A 231 -4.36 -0.50 11.72
N ALA A 232 -3.67 -1.16 10.78
CA ALA A 232 -3.93 -2.55 10.41
C ALA A 232 -3.69 -3.51 11.59
N TRP A 233 -2.54 -3.39 12.26
CA TRP A 233 -2.23 -4.19 13.45
C TRP A 233 -3.18 -3.90 14.62
N ALA A 234 -3.52 -2.62 14.84
CA ALA A 234 -4.51 -2.24 15.83
C ALA A 234 -5.88 -2.89 15.53
N SER A 235 -6.33 -2.81 14.27
CA SER A 235 -7.56 -3.48 13.82
C SER A 235 -7.55 -4.98 14.11
N PHE A 236 -6.46 -5.67 13.75
CA PHE A 236 -6.29 -7.10 14.04
C PHE A 236 -6.43 -7.40 15.54
N THR A 237 -5.79 -6.61 16.40
CA THR A 237 -5.90 -6.80 17.85
C THR A 237 -7.32 -6.57 18.38
N CYS A 238 -8.01 -5.54 17.90
CA CYS A 238 -9.41 -5.29 18.23
C CYS A 238 -10.32 -6.44 17.77
N CYS A 239 -10.09 -6.98 16.57
CA CYS A 239 -10.80 -8.13 16.03
C CYS A 239 -10.62 -9.37 16.93
N MET A 240 -9.39 -9.69 17.29
CA MET A 240 -9.10 -10.84 18.17
C MET A 240 -9.68 -10.66 19.57
N ALA A 241 -9.60 -9.47 20.15
CA ALA A 241 -10.22 -9.16 21.43
C ALA A 241 -11.75 -9.32 21.38
N SER A 242 -12.38 -8.90 20.28
CA SER A 242 -13.81 -9.12 20.07
C SER A 242 -14.16 -10.59 19.90
N ALA A 243 -13.36 -11.35 19.14
CA ALA A 243 -13.57 -12.78 18.93
C ALA A 243 -13.52 -13.55 20.27
N VAL A 244 -12.51 -13.28 21.10
CA VAL A 244 -12.39 -13.86 22.44
C VAL A 244 -13.56 -13.46 23.35
N THR A 245 -14.01 -12.20 23.28
CA THR A 245 -15.17 -11.73 24.06
C THR A 245 -16.46 -12.44 23.65
N THR A 246 -16.64 -12.67 22.35
CA THR A 246 -17.81 -13.36 21.79
C THR A 246 -17.80 -14.84 22.16
N LEU A 247 -16.66 -15.53 22.00
CA LEU A 247 -16.47 -16.91 22.42
C LEU A 247 -16.70 -17.11 23.92
N ASN A 248 -16.15 -16.24 24.77
CA ASN A 248 -16.36 -16.31 26.21
C ASN A 248 -17.83 -16.15 26.59
N THR A 249 -18.57 -15.33 25.84
CA THR A 249 -20.01 -15.15 26.06
C THR A 249 -20.76 -16.41 25.63
N TYR A 250 -20.46 -16.95 24.45
CA TYR A 250 -21.02 -18.20 23.95
C TYR A 250 -20.83 -19.37 24.94
N THR A 251 -19.60 -19.61 25.41
CA THR A 251 -19.31 -20.68 26.36
C THR A 251 -20.09 -20.52 27.67
N LYS A 252 -20.19 -19.28 28.21
CA LYS A 252 -20.98 -19.03 29.42
C LYS A 252 -22.46 -19.32 29.21
N THR A 253 -23.04 -18.91 28.07
CA THR A 253 -24.45 -19.20 27.78
C THR A 253 -24.70 -20.71 27.68
N ILE A 254 -23.82 -21.48 27.05
CA ILE A 254 -23.95 -22.94 26.98
C ILE A 254 -23.92 -23.60 28.36
N LEU A 255 -23.04 -23.13 29.25
CA LEU A 255 -22.93 -23.67 30.60
C LEU A 255 -24.16 -23.35 31.46
N GLU A 256 -24.82 -22.21 31.24
CA GLU A 256 -26.06 -21.85 31.95
C GLU A 256 -27.28 -22.66 31.47
N PHE A 257 -27.27 -23.12 30.21
CA PHE A 257 -28.34 -23.95 29.65
C PHE A 257 -28.18 -25.46 29.91
N LYS A 258 -27.05 -25.89 30.48
CA LYS A 258 -26.76 -27.30 30.78
C LYS A 258 -27.01 -27.62 32.24
#